data_AF-A0A0J1FGR1-F1
#
_entry.id   AF-A0A0J1FGR1-F1
#
_cell.length_a   1.000
_cell.length_b   1.000
_cell.length_c   1.000
_cell.angle_alpha   90.00
_cell.angle_beta   90.00
_cell.angle_gamma   90.00
#
_symmetry.space_group_name_H-M   'P 1'
#
loop_
_entity.id
_entity.type
_entity.pdbx_description
1 polymer ?
#
loop_
_entity_poly.entity_id
_entity_poly.type
_entity_poly.pdbx_seq_one_letter_code
_entity_poly.pdbx_strand_id
1 'polypeptide(L)'
;MPLSTSQVILYAADTVDYELALGAAASAYIPISNVIGDFATAWNDVASGNYLVIAVGGPATNALYYNPCGWGGAGSTQLNPTAAYPVDTLPGAYYYENAAGSDRTATLYLAIVFAYYAVNGAPPPNYDNLPSPEAPVDTCAGSNSVGCPCP
;
A
#
# COMPACT_ATOMS: atom_id res chain seq x y z
N MET A 1 -3.90 14.44 -12.14
CA MET A 1 -2.86 15.41 -11.72
C MET A 1 -2.12 14.68 -10.64
N PRO A 2 -0.81 14.43 -10.82
CA PRO A 2 -0.06 13.57 -9.93
C PRO A 2 -0.11 14.07 -8.47
N LEU A 3 -0.07 13.13 -7.54
CA LEU A 3 -0.09 13.41 -6.12
C LEU A 3 1.27 13.94 -5.66
N SER A 4 1.24 14.77 -4.61
CA SER A 4 2.47 15.10 -3.90
C SER A 4 2.99 13.89 -3.13
N THR A 5 4.30 13.80 -2.94
CA THR A 5 4.92 12.71 -2.16
C THR A 5 4.39 12.63 -0.72
N SER A 6 3.93 13.75 -0.15
CA SER A 6 3.25 13.80 1.16
C SER A 6 1.87 13.17 1.19
N GLN A 7 1.21 13.03 0.04
CA GLN A 7 -0.14 12.44 -0.09
C GLN A 7 -0.10 10.94 -0.37
N VAL A 8 1.07 10.37 -0.63
CA VAL A 8 1.24 8.93 -0.88
C VAL A 8 1.78 8.28 0.38
N ILE A 9 1.08 7.25 0.86
CA ILE A 9 1.43 6.46 2.04
C ILE A 9 1.64 5.02 1.59
N LEU A 10 2.72 4.38 2.03
CA LEU A 10 2.93 2.95 1.82
C LEU A 10 2.70 2.22 3.13
N TYR A 11 1.77 1.26 3.12
CA TYR A 11 1.42 0.46 4.29
C TYR A 11 1.84 -0.99 4.09
N ALA A 12 2.54 -1.54 5.08
CA ALA A 12 2.89 -2.96 5.12
C ALA A 12 2.54 -3.56 6.48
N ALA A 13 2.05 -4.80 6.49
CA ALA A 13 1.62 -5.50 7.70
C ALA A 13 2.60 -6.57 8.20
N ASP A 14 3.77 -6.75 7.56
CA ASP A 14 4.87 -7.54 8.10
C ASP A 14 6.23 -6.89 7.83
N THR A 15 7.26 -7.38 8.51
CA THR A 15 8.61 -6.77 8.46
C THR A 15 9.26 -6.87 7.09
N VAL A 16 8.98 -7.93 6.31
CA VAL A 16 9.59 -8.10 4.99
C VAL A 16 8.94 -7.16 4.00
N ASP A 17 7.61 -7.13 3.96
CA ASP A 17 6.88 -6.23 3.07
C ASP A 17 7.12 -4.76 3.45
N TYR A 18 7.42 -4.47 4.72
CA TYR A 18 7.83 -3.12 5.17
C TYR A 18 9.18 -2.70 4.59
N GLU A 19 10.17 -3.59 4.51
CA GLU A 19 11.44 -3.30 3.83
C GLU A 19 11.23 -3.03 2.33
N LEU A 20 10.32 -3.78 1.68
CA LEU A 20 9.96 -3.53 0.29
C LEU A 20 9.28 -2.18 0.12
N ALA A 21 8.39 -1.80 1.05
CA ALA A 21 7.74 -0.51 1.08
C ALA A 21 8.75 0.65 1.23
N LEU A 22 9.77 0.50 2.07
CA LEU A 22 10.86 1.48 2.17
C LEU A 22 11.62 1.64 0.85
N GLY A 23 11.93 0.52 0.17
CA GLY A 23 12.57 0.54 -1.15
C GLY A 23 11.72 1.23 -2.22
N ALA A 24 10.41 0.94 -2.23
CA ALA A 24 9.46 1.58 -3.13
C ALA A 24 9.32 3.08 -2.86
N ALA A 25 9.21 3.49 -1.59
CA ALA A 25 9.14 4.90 -1.20
C ALA A 25 10.39 5.67 -1.66
N ALA A 26 11.58 5.09 -1.47
CA ALA A 26 12.84 5.67 -1.91
C ALA A 26 12.88 5.90 -3.43
N SER A 27 12.33 4.97 -4.23
CA SER A 27 12.29 5.09 -5.69
C SER A 27 11.42 6.26 -6.20
N ALA A 28 10.43 6.67 -5.41
CA ALA A 28 9.49 7.74 -5.74
C ALA A 28 9.74 9.03 -4.94
N TYR A 29 10.86 9.12 -4.20
CA TYR A 29 11.18 10.23 -3.29
C TYR A 29 10.08 10.50 -2.24
N ILE A 30 9.36 9.46 -1.84
CA ILE A 30 8.37 9.52 -0.77
C ILE A 30 9.11 9.51 0.57
N PRO A 31 8.80 10.45 1.49
CA PRO A 31 9.42 10.48 2.81
C PRO A 31 9.23 9.15 3.55
N ILE A 32 10.25 8.69 4.28
CA ILE A 32 10.14 7.49 5.11
C ILE A 32 9.04 7.59 6.18
N SER A 33 8.67 8.82 6.58
CA SER A 33 7.54 9.07 7.49
C SER A 33 6.19 8.64 6.92
N ASN A 34 6.11 8.47 5.60
CA ASN A 34 4.93 8.02 4.88
C ASN A 34 4.95 6.50 4.64
N VAL A 35 5.92 5.77 5.21
CA VAL A 35 5.95 4.31 5.21
C VAL A 35 5.52 3.82 6.59
N ILE A 36 4.31 3.31 6.69
CA ILE A 36 3.66 2.97 7.97
C ILE A 36 3.48 1.47 8.10
N GLY A 37 3.67 0.98 9.32
CA GLY A 37 3.48 -0.41 9.70
C GLY A 37 2.31 -0.62 10.66
N ASP A 38 1.62 0.47 11.04
CA ASP A 38 0.53 0.45 12.00
C ASP A 38 -0.82 0.41 11.28
N PHE A 39 -1.59 -0.65 11.55
CA PHE A 39 -2.88 -0.88 10.90
C PHE A 39 -3.89 0.22 11.21
N ALA A 40 -3.97 0.68 12.46
CA ALA A 40 -4.97 1.67 12.86
C ALA A 40 -4.74 3.02 12.15
N THR A 41 -3.48 3.41 11.99
CA THR A 41 -3.09 4.60 11.22
C THR A 41 -3.44 4.43 9.75
N ALA A 42 -3.04 3.31 9.13
CA ALA A 42 -3.32 3.04 7.72
C ALA A 42 -4.82 3.02 7.42
N TRP A 43 -5.62 2.41 8.30
CA TRP A 43 -7.07 2.38 8.19
C TRP A 43 -7.66 3.79 8.18
N ASN A 44 -7.24 4.65 9.12
CA ASN A 44 -7.75 6.01 9.22
C ASN A 44 -7.33 6.85 8.00
N ASP A 45 -6.12 6.66 7.48
CA ASP A 45 -5.66 7.36 6.28
C ASP A 45 -6.49 6.97 5.05
N VAL A 46 -6.76 5.66 4.85
CA VAL A 46 -7.67 5.18 3.79
C VAL A 46 -9.08 5.71 4.00
N ALA A 47 -9.62 5.61 5.20
CA ALA A 47 -10.98 6.03 5.52
C ALA A 47 -11.17 7.55 5.35
N SER A 48 -10.10 8.34 5.52
CA SER A 48 -10.15 9.80 5.32
C SER A 48 -10.27 10.19 3.85
N GLY A 49 -9.68 9.39 2.94
CA GLY A 49 -9.58 9.72 1.51
C GLY A 49 -8.63 10.88 1.18
N ASN A 50 -7.88 11.40 2.17
CA ASN A 50 -6.93 12.50 1.98
C ASN A 50 -5.58 12.03 1.44
N TYR A 51 -5.32 10.73 1.53
CA TYR A 51 -4.08 10.07 1.12
C TYR A 51 -4.38 8.95 0.13
N LEU A 52 -3.42 8.68 -0.74
CA LEU A 52 -3.35 7.43 -1.48
C LEU A 52 -2.54 6.45 -0.64
N VAL A 53 -3.21 5.44 -0.08
CA VAL A 53 -2.54 4.37 0.66
C VAL A 53 -2.29 3.21 -0.30
N ILE A 54 -1.03 2.85 -0.47
CA ILE A 54 -0.58 1.70 -1.24
C ILE A 54 -0.32 0.55 -0.27
N ALA A 55 -1.12 -0.50 -0.35
CA ALA A 55 -0.96 -1.71 0.43
C ALA A 55 0.13 -2.59 -0.19
N VAL A 56 1.26 -2.70 0.50
CA VAL A 56 2.42 -3.45 0.05
C VAL A 56 2.35 -4.86 0.62
N GLY A 57 2.09 -5.82 -0.26
CA GLY A 57 2.06 -7.24 0.08
C GLY A 57 0.70 -7.77 0.51
N GLY A 58 0.58 -9.10 0.45
CA GLY A 58 -0.66 -9.82 0.75
C GLY A 58 -1.21 -9.54 2.15
N PRO A 59 -0.38 -9.56 3.22
CA PRO A 59 -0.84 -9.24 4.57
C PRO A 59 -1.45 -7.86 4.72
N ALA A 60 -0.87 -6.83 4.07
CA ALA A 60 -1.40 -5.47 4.10
C ALA A 60 -2.76 -5.37 3.41
N THR A 61 -2.87 -5.96 2.21
CA THR A 61 -4.11 -5.99 1.42
C THR A 61 -5.22 -6.76 2.15
N ASN A 62 -4.91 -7.90 2.77
CA ASN A 62 -5.88 -8.67 3.55
C ASN A 62 -6.37 -7.89 4.78
N ALA A 63 -5.45 -7.21 5.47
CA ALA A 63 -5.76 -6.40 6.64
C ALA A 63 -6.72 -5.26 6.29
N LEU A 64 -6.48 -4.51 5.20
CA LEU A 64 -7.35 -3.42 4.80
C LEU A 64 -8.70 -3.90 4.25
N TYR A 65 -8.73 -5.00 3.48
CA TYR A 65 -9.95 -5.48 2.84
C TYR A 65 -10.90 -6.20 3.80
N TYR A 66 -10.42 -7.25 4.47
CA TYR A 66 -11.24 -8.11 5.33
C TYR A 66 -11.01 -7.88 6.82
N ASN A 67 -9.84 -7.32 7.21
CA ASN A 67 -9.35 -7.31 8.59
C ASN A 67 -9.57 -8.67 9.30
N PRO A 68 -9.09 -9.79 8.73
CA PRO A 68 -9.36 -11.15 9.23
C PRO A 68 -8.80 -11.39 10.63
N CYS A 69 -7.80 -10.60 11.02
CA CYS A 69 -7.17 -10.66 12.33
C CYS A 69 -7.89 -9.84 13.42
N GLY A 70 -8.92 -9.06 13.06
CA GLY A 70 -9.68 -8.24 14.01
C GLY A 70 -8.86 -7.10 14.64
N TRP A 71 -7.93 -6.52 13.90
CA TRP A 71 -7.03 -5.47 14.38
C TRP A 71 -7.72 -4.11 14.57
N GLY A 72 -7.18 -3.30 15.50
CA GLY A 72 -7.51 -1.88 15.66
C GLY A 72 -8.94 -1.52 16.10
N GLY A 73 -9.86 -2.48 16.28
CA GLY A 73 -11.27 -2.19 16.57
C GLY A 73 -11.99 -1.43 15.45
N ALA A 74 -11.35 -1.28 14.30
CA ALA A 74 -11.93 -0.73 13.09
C ALA A 74 -13.11 -1.65 12.68
N GLY A 75 -14.30 -1.07 12.58
CA GLY A 75 -15.53 -1.82 12.32
C GLY A 75 -15.47 -2.59 11.00
N SER A 76 -16.49 -3.42 10.74
CA SER A 76 -16.64 -4.26 9.54
C SER A 76 -16.82 -3.48 8.21
N THR A 77 -16.39 -2.22 8.16
CA THR A 77 -16.47 -1.37 6.96
C THR A 77 -15.35 -1.76 6.01
N GLN A 78 -15.67 -2.64 5.08
CA GLN A 78 -14.74 -3.11 4.05
C GLN A 78 -14.11 -1.92 3.28
N LEU A 79 -12.77 -1.85 3.27
CA LEU A 79 -12.02 -0.97 2.37
C LEU A 79 -11.87 -1.65 1.02
N ASN A 80 -11.93 -0.90 -0.07
CA ASN A 80 -11.90 -1.46 -1.41
C ASN A 80 -10.61 -1.09 -2.16
N PRO A 81 -9.98 -2.03 -2.88
CA PRO A 81 -8.92 -1.69 -3.79
C PRO A 81 -9.49 -0.83 -4.94
N THR A 82 -8.67 0.07 -5.48
CA THR A 82 -9.04 0.84 -6.67
C THR A 82 -9.35 -0.10 -7.85
N ALA A 83 -10.40 0.22 -8.62
CA ALA A 83 -10.82 -0.58 -9.77
C ALA A 83 -9.87 -0.44 -10.99
N ALA A 84 -9.02 0.59 -10.99
CA ALA A 84 -7.97 0.83 -11.95
C ALA A 84 -6.69 1.17 -11.17
N TYR A 85 -5.57 0.53 -11.51
CA TYR A 85 -4.24 0.81 -10.99
C TYR A 85 -3.22 0.71 -12.14
N PRO A 86 -2.14 1.51 -12.12
CA PRO A 86 -1.82 2.48 -11.08
C PRO A 86 -2.66 3.77 -11.15
N VAL A 87 -2.81 4.48 -10.01
CA VAL A 87 -3.54 5.76 -9.94
C VAL A 87 -2.63 6.96 -9.63
N ASP A 88 -2.90 8.10 -10.26
CA ASP A 88 -2.19 9.37 -10.02
C ASP A 88 -3.04 10.41 -9.27
N THR A 89 -4.21 10.02 -8.79
CA THR A 89 -5.17 10.89 -8.09
C THR A 89 -5.69 10.22 -6.83
N LEU A 90 -6.15 11.02 -5.87
CA LEU A 90 -6.74 10.51 -4.64
C LEU A 90 -8.00 9.68 -5.01
N PRO A 91 -8.05 8.39 -4.63
CA PRO A 91 -9.15 7.52 -4.99
C PRO A 91 -10.43 7.81 -4.18
N GLY A 92 -10.32 8.64 -3.13
CA GLY A 92 -11.40 8.99 -2.22
C GLY A 92 -11.42 8.11 -0.98
N ALA A 93 -12.35 8.41 -0.07
CA ALA A 93 -12.49 7.70 1.19
C ALA A 93 -12.79 6.22 0.99
N TYR A 94 -12.19 5.38 1.82
CA TYR A 94 -12.36 3.92 1.82
C TYR A 94 -11.76 3.18 0.61
N TYR A 95 -10.93 3.86 -0.19
CA TYR A 95 -10.22 3.25 -1.32
C TYR A 95 -8.71 3.26 -1.09
N TYR A 96 -8.08 2.13 -1.38
CA TYR A 96 -6.62 1.96 -1.31
C TYR A 96 -6.12 1.33 -2.60
N GLU A 97 -4.81 1.37 -2.84
CA GLU A 97 -4.18 0.76 -4.00
C GLU A 97 -3.48 -0.54 -3.60
N ASN A 98 -3.74 -1.62 -4.33
CA ASN A 98 -3.23 -2.95 -3.99
C ASN A 98 -1.94 -3.25 -4.75
N ALA A 99 -0.80 -3.18 -4.07
CA ALA A 99 0.51 -3.54 -4.63
C ALA A 99 0.99 -4.94 -4.18
N ALA A 100 0.08 -5.83 -3.77
CA ALA A 100 0.42 -7.21 -3.43
C ALA A 100 0.69 -8.02 -4.72
N GLY A 101 1.90 -8.53 -4.89
CA GLY A 101 2.23 -9.47 -5.96
C GLY A 101 2.11 -10.93 -5.53
N SER A 102 2.25 -11.86 -6.48
CA SER A 102 2.26 -13.31 -6.24
C SER A 102 3.48 -13.78 -5.45
N ASP A 103 4.56 -13.00 -5.47
CA ASP A 103 5.75 -13.17 -4.65
C ASP A 103 6.34 -11.81 -4.24
N ARG A 104 7.39 -11.84 -3.41
CA ARG A 104 8.07 -10.64 -2.90
C ARG A 104 8.67 -9.76 -4.00
N THR A 105 9.16 -10.36 -5.08
CA THR A 105 9.73 -9.62 -6.21
C THR A 105 8.63 -8.89 -6.95
N ALA A 106 7.50 -9.56 -7.21
CA ALA A 106 6.33 -8.95 -7.82
C ALA A 106 5.74 -7.84 -6.95
N THR A 107 5.64 -8.04 -5.63
CA THR A 107 5.21 -7.00 -4.67
C THR A 107 6.12 -5.77 -4.73
N LEU A 108 7.44 -5.95 -4.69
CA LEU A 108 8.38 -4.84 -4.79
C LEU A 108 8.23 -4.10 -6.13
N TYR A 109 8.11 -4.85 -7.22
CA TYR A 109 7.97 -4.28 -8.55
C TYR A 109 6.69 -3.43 -8.68
N LEU A 110 5.57 -3.93 -8.17
CA LEU A 110 4.30 -3.20 -8.14
C LEU A 110 4.37 -1.97 -7.24
N ALA A 111 4.90 -2.12 -6.03
CA ALA A 111 5.01 -1.02 -5.08
C ALA A 111 5.87 0.13 -5.64
N ILE A 112 7.01 -0.18 -6.28
CA ILE A 112 7.86 0.81 -6.96
C ILE A 112 7.07 1.54 -8.04
N VAL A 113 6.42 0.80 -8.92
CA VAL A 113 5.72 1.39 -10.07
C VAL A 113 4.54 2.24 -9.61
N PHE A 114 3.77 1.76 -8.64
CA PHE A 114 2.58 2.44 -8.16
C PHE A 114 2.97 3.71 -7.41
N ALA A 115 3.99 3.64 -6.53
CA ALA A 115 4.54 4.81 -5.87
C ALA A 115 5.08 5.84 -6.88
N TYR A 116 5.82 5.39 -7.90
CA TYR A 116 6.36 6.27 -8.92
C TYR A 116 5.25 6.89 -9.78
N TYR A 117 4.28 6.10 -10.21
CA TYR A 117 3.14 6.56 -11.01
C TYR A 117 2.27 7.55 -10.24
N ALA A 118 2.04 7.31 -8.95
CA ALA A 118 1.29 8.23 -8.10
C ALA A 118 1.89 9.64 -8.07
N VAL A 119 3.22 9.73 -8.02
CA VAL A 119 3.98 10.99 -7.91
C VAL A 119 4.26 11.63 -9.27
N ASN A 120 4.52 10.84 -10.31
CA ASN A 120 4.96 11.33 -11.62
C ASN A 120 3.84 11.34 -12.67
N GLY A 121 2.74 10.62 -12.44
CA GLY A 121 1.64 10.45 -13.40
C GLY A 121 1.98 9.60 -14.62
N ALA A 122 3.14 8.94 -14.62
CA ALA A 122 3.61 8.09 -15.70
C ALA A 122 4.38 6.90 -15.11
N PRO A 123 4.33 5.71 -15.74
CA PRO A 123 5.10 4.57 -15.28
C PRO A 123 6.60 4.84 -15.46
N PRO A 124 7.47 4.23 -14.65
CA PRO A 124 8.91 4.34 -14.84
C PRO A 124 9.32 3.83 -16.24
N PRO A 125 10.35 4.41 -16.88
CA PRO A 125 10.85 3.91 -18.15
C PRO A 125 11.27 2.43 -18.05
N ASN A 126 10.90 1.62 -19.05
CA ASN A 126 11.16 0.16 -19.14
C ASN A 126 10.29 -0.74 -18.25
N TYR A 127 9.17 -0.23 -17.72
CA TYR A 127 8.18 -1.01 -16.98
C TYR A 127 6.93 -1.26 -17.83
N ASP A 128 7.08 -2.05 -18.90
CA ASP A 128 5.99 -2.32 -19.86
C ASP A 128 5.15 -3.56 -19.51
N ASN A 129 5.66 -4.45 -18.65
CA ASN A 129 4.99 -5.68 -18.23
C ASN A 129 4.87 -5.73 -16.70
N LEU A 130 3.81 -5.13 -16.18
CA LEU A 130 3.51 -5.20 -14.74
C LEU A 130 2.85 -6.55 -14.43
N PRO A 131 3.29 -7.25 -13.36
CA PRO A 131 2.55 -8.40 -12.88
C PRO A 131 1.17 -7.94 -12.38
N SER A 132 0.15 -8.79 -12.51
CA SER A 132 -1.15 -8.47 -11.94
C SER A 132 -1.07 -8.55 -10.41
N PRO A 133 -1.59 -7.55 -9.67
CA PRO A 133 -1.78 -7.68 -8.23
C PRO A 133 -2.67 -8.87 -7.87
N GLU A 134 -2.30 -9.56 -6.80
CA GLU A 134 -3.08 -10.64 -6.23
C GLU A 134 -4.32 -10.10 -5.52
N ALA A 135 -5.42 -10.83 -5.60
CA ALA A 135 -6.65 -10.45 -4.90
C ALA A 135 -6.49 -10.62 -3.38
N PRO A 136 -7.13 -9.75 -2.57
CA PRO A 136 -7.21 -9.96 -1.12
C PRO A 136 -7.83 -11.32 -0.79
N VAL A 137 -7.26 -12.01 0.20
CA VAL A 137 -7.81 -13.27 0.74
C VAL A 137 -8.20 -13.09 2.20
N ASP A 138 -9.27 -13.76 2.62
CA ASP A 138 -9.75 -13.74 4.01
C ASP A 138 -8.89 -14.68 4.88
N THR A 139 -7.63 -14.30 5.07
CA THR A 139 -6.67 -15.06 5.86
C THR A 139 -5.83 -14.11 6.69
N CYS A 140 -5.82 -14.35 8.01
CA CYS A 140 -5.02 -13.58 8.94
C CYS A 140 -3.53 -13.84 8.73
N ALA A 141 -2.80 -12.79 8.37
CA ALA A 141 -1.36 -12.79 8.17
C ALA A 141 -0.79 -11.41 8.55
N GLY A 142 0.48 -11.37 8.97
CA GLY A 142 1.16 -10.16 9.39
C GLY A 142 0.97 -9.82 10.88
N SER A 143 1.12 -8.55 11.23
CA SER A 143 1.06 -7.98 12.58
C SER A 143 0.32 -6.65 12.58
N ASN A 144 -0.44 -6.36 13.64
CA ASN A 144 -1.18 -5.10 13.82
C ASN A 144 -0.28 -3.86 13.78
N SER A 145 0.97 -4.02 14.19
CA SER A 145 2.00 -2.98 14.15
C SER A 145 3.33 -3.61 13.78
N VAL A 146 3.92 -3.15 12.68
CA VAL A 146 5.29 -3.46 12.29
C VAL A 146 6.17 -2.29 12.69
N GLY A 147 7.17 -2.56 13.55
CA GLY A 147 8.19 -1.57 13.84
C GLY A 147 9.10 -1.36 12.64
N CYS A 148 9.53 -0.13 12.39
CA CYS A 148 10.64 0.16 11.47
C CYS A 148 11.81 -0.77 11.85
N PRO A 149 12.33 -1.64 10.96
CA PRO A 149 13.51 -2.47 11.24
C PRO A 149 14.81 -1.65 11.34
N CYS A 150 14.68 -0.36 11.61
CA CYS A 150 15.67 0.69 11.55
C CYS A 150 16.31 0.81 12.94
N PRO A 151 17.54 0.30 13.17
CA PRO A 151 18.26 0.47 14.43
C PRO A 151 18.69 1.92 14.68
#